data_AF-A0A6G1RJS6-F1
#
_entry.id   AF-A0A6G1RJS6-F1
#
_cell.length_a   1.000
_cell.length_b   1.000
_cell.length_c   1.000
_cell.angle_alpha   90.00
_cell.angle_beta   90.00
_cell.angle_gamma   90.00
#
_symmetry.space_group_name_H-M   'P 1'
#
loop_
_entity.id
_entity.type
_entity.pdbx_description
1 polymer ?
#
loop_
_entity_poly.entity_id
_entity_poly.type
_entity_poly.pdbx_seq_one_letter_code
_entity_poly.pdbx_strand_id
1 'polypeptide(L)'
;HDEPTRPAAPPPPAMRAALAPGVRLLRALPRDSRYRGLTLVLTFLCYTSYHLSRKPISIVKSQLHPNCSALGPNPHNDSNSSTWCSWAPFDGDNYKELFGALDNAFLVAYAIGMFISGIFGERLPLRYYLSGGMVLSGLFTALFGLGYFWDIHVLWYFIIVQVCNGLVQTTGWPSVVACVGNWFGKGKRGLIMGIWNSHTSVGNILGSLIAGVWVSSAWGLSFVVPGIIIAAVGIL
;
A
#
# COMPACT_ATOMS: atom_id res chain seq x y z
N HIS A 1 -25.24 -76.92 -11.81
CA HIS A 1 -25.24 -75.76 -12.73
C HIS A 1 -24.27 -74.77 -12.12
N ASP A 2 -23.01 -74.78 -12.53
CA ASP A 2 -22.03 -73.78 -12.09
C ASP A 2 -21.31 -73.24 -13.31
N GLU A 3 -21.60 -71.98 -13.61
CA GLU A 3 -21.02 -71.19 -14.70
C GLU A 3 -19.71 -70.56 -14.21
N PRO A 4 -18.60 -70.64 -14.97
CA PRO A 4 -17.34 -70.07 -14.52
C PRO A 4 -17.34 -68.54 -14.68
N THR A 5 -17.30 -67.84 -13.56
CA THR A 5 -17.12 -66.38 -13.49
C THR A 5 -15.79 -65.95 -14.12
N ARG A 6 -15.84 -65.12 -15.16
CA ARG A 6 -14.64 -64.50 -15.77
C ARG A 6 -13.99 -63.50 -14.80
N PRO A 7 -12.64 -63.41 -14.78
CA PRO A 7 -11.94 -62.42 -13.98
C PRO A 7 -12.22 -61.00 -14.50
N ALA A 8 -12.46 -60.07 -13.56
CA ALA A 8 -12.72 -58.66 -13.84
C ALA A 8 -11.50 -57.97 -14.48
N ALA A 9 -11.75 -57.11 -15.48
CA ALA A 9 -10.71 -56.34 -16.14
C ALA A 9 -10.06 -55.32 -15.18
N PRO A 10 -8.75 -55.06 -15.30
CA PRO A 10 -8.07 -54.09 -14.45
C PRO A 10 -8.60 -52.66 -14.69
N PRO A 11 -8.63 -51.82 -13.64
CA PRO A 11 -9.12 -50.45 -13.77
C PRO A 11 -8.20 -49.63 -14.70
N PRO A 12 -8.76 -48.65 -15.45
CA PRO A 12 -7.96 -47.80 -16.33
C PRO A 12 -6.93 -46.97 -15.54
N PRO A 13 -5.76 -46.69 -16.11
CA PRO A 13 -4.74 -45.89 -15.45
C PRO A 13 -5.26 -44.49 -15.15
N ALA A 14 -5.12 -44.06 -13.89
CA ALA A 14 -5.50 -42.72 -13.46
C ALA A 14 -4.77 -41.66 -14.30
N MET A 15 -5.54 -40.86 -15.04
CA MET A 15 -5.01 -39.76 -15.84
C MET A 15 -4.45 -38.70 -14.89
N ARG A 16 -3.13 -38.71 -14.65
CA ARG A 16 -2.45 -37.66 -13.89
C ARG A 16 -2.61 -36.36 -14.65
N ALA A 17 -3.42 -35.44 -14.12
CA ALA A 17 -3.59 -34.11 -14.68
C ALA A 17 -2.22 -33.50 -14.98
N ALA A 18 -2.00 -33.10 -16.23
CA ALA A 18 -0.76 -32.47 -16.64
C ALA A 18 -0.60 -31.16 -15.86
N LEU A 19 0.31 -31.14 -14.88
CA LEU A 19 0.61 -29.92 -14.14
C LEU A 19 0.99 -28.79 -15.10
N ALA A 20 0.38 -27.62 -14.89
CA ALA A 20 0.60 -26.43 -15.70
C ALA A 20 2.12 -26.13 -15.85
N PRO A 21 2.58 -25.64 -17.02
CA PRO A 21 4.00 -25.42 -17.30
C PRO A 21 4.71 -24.56 -16.25
N GLY A 22 4.03 -23.54 -15.73
CA GLY A 22 4.56 -22.70 -14.65
C GLY A 22 4.83 -23.46 -13.36
N VAL A 23 4.00 -24.43 -13.00
CA VAL A 23 4.20 -25.26 -11.80
C VAL A 23 5.34 -26.26 -11.98
N ARG A 24 5.58 -26.73 -13.21
CA ARG A 24 6.73 -27.58 -13.54
C ARG A 24 8.05 -26.80 -13.46
N LEU A 25 8.08 -25.58 -14.01
CA LEU A 25 9.25 -24.69 -13.92
C LEU A 25 9.56 -24.32 -12.46
N LEU A 26 8.53 -23.94 -11.69
CA LEU A 26 8.67 -23.68 -10.26
C LEU A 26 9.17 -24.91 -9.52
N ARG A 27 8.71 -26.12 -9.87
CA ARG A 27 9.18 -27.38 -9.26
C ARG A 27 10.59 -27.82 -9.70
N ALA A 28 11.14 -27.27 -10.77
CA ALA A 28 12.49 -27.58 -11.25
C ALA A 28 13.59 -26.75 -10.55
N LEU A 29 13.23 -25.60 -9.94
CA LEU A 29 14.20 -24.75 -9.25
C LEU A 29 14.61 -25.32 -7.88
N PRO A 30 15.88 -25.19 -7.47
CA PRO A 30 16.31 -25.53 -6.10
C PRO A 30 15.46 -24.79 -5.06
N ARG A 31 15.18 -25.46 -3.93
CA ARG A 31 14.30 -24.94 -2.88
C ARG A 31 14.75 -23.56 -2.38
N ASP A 32 16.05 -23.35 -2.22
CA ASP A 32 16.64 -22.06 -1.82
C ASP A 32 16.41 -20.95 -2.84
N SER A 33 16.47 -21.27 -4.14
CA SER A 33 16.21 -20.28 -5.19
C SER A 33 14.75 -19.85 -5.22
N ARG A 34 13.81 -20.75 -4.88
CA ARG A 34 12.39 -20.41 -4.73
C ARG A 34 12.14 -19.50 -3.55
N TYR A 35 12.75 -19.78 -2.39
CA TYR A 35 12.61 -18.92 -1.21
C TYR A 35 13.21 -17.53 -1.44
N ARG A 36 14.39 -17.44 -2.08
CA ARG A 36 14.98 -16.15 -2.47
C ARG A 36 14.07 -15.35 -3.41
N GLY A 37 13.52 -16.01 -4.43
CA GLY A 37 12.58 -15.39 -5.36
C GLY A 37 11.31 -14.92 -4.65
N LEU A 38 10.71 -15.76 -3.81
CA LEU A 38 9.52 -15.45 -3.04
C LEU A 38 9.75 -14.26 -2.10
N THR A 39 10.84 -14.26 -1.33
CA THR A 39 11.19 -13.14 -0.44
C THR A 39 11.33 -11.84 -1.24
N LEU A 40 11.95 -11.88 -2.41
CA LEU A 40 12.11 -10.70 -3.26
C LEU A 40 10.78 -10.18 -3.79
N VAL A 41 9.89 -11.06 -4.25
CA VAL A 41 8.55 -10.68 -4.71
C VAL A 41 7.70 -10.14 -3.57
N LEU A 42 7.67 -10.82 -2.42
CA LEU A 42 6.90 -10.36 -1.26
C LEU A 42 7.37 -8.99 -0.79
N THR A 43 8.68 -8.82 -0.60
CA THR A 43 9.24 -7.52 -0.16
C THR A 43 9.03 -6.42 -1.20
N PHE A 44 9.09 -6.74 -2.50
CA PHE A 44 8.74 -5.82 -3.57
C PHE A 44 7.27 -5.37 -3.47
N LEU A 45 6.33 -6.31 -3.34
CA LEU A 45 4.90 -6.02 -3.20
C LEU A 45 4.61 -5.20 -1.93
N CYS A 46 5.23 -5.55 -0.81
CA CYS A 46 5.13 -4.78 0.43
C CYS A 46 5.48 -3.31 0.19
N TYR A 47 6.61 -3.04 -0.44
CA TYR A 47 7.05 -1.66 -0.68
C TYR A 47 6.25 -0.94 -1.75
N THR A 48 5.87 -1.63 -2.81
CA THR A 48 4.94 -1.09 -3.79
C THR A 48 3.66 -0.63 -3.09
N SER A 49 3.12 -1.42 -2.15
CA SER A 49 1.92 -1.04 -1.39
C SER A 49 2.14 0.14 -0.43
N TYR A 50 3.31 0.23 0.22
CA TYR A 50 3.69 1.42 1.01
C TYR A 50 3.71 2.69 0.15
N HIS A 51 4.40 2.68 -0.99
CA HIS A 51 4.48 3.86 -1.86
C HIS A 51 3.12 4.21 -2.48
N LEU A 52 2.34 3.20 -2.84
CA LEU A 52 0.96 3.33 -3.29
C LEU A 52 0.09 4.06 -2.26
N SER A 53 0.21 3.73 -0.96
CA SER A 53 -0.57 4.37 0.12
C SER A 53 -0.20 5.84 0.39
N ARG A 54 1.02 6.27 0.02
CA ARG A 54 1.51 7.65 0.24
C ARG A 54 1.10 8.63 -0.84
N LYS A 55 0.76 8.15 -2.04
CA LYS A 55 0.43 9.02 -3.18
C LYS A 55 -0.94 9.71 -3.19
N PRO A 56 -2.02 9.15 -2.62
CA PRO A 56 -3.35 9.73 -2.74
C PRO A 56 -3.45 11.20 -2.34
N ILE A 57 -2.76 11.62 -1.28
CA ILE A 57 -2.72 13.02 -0.81
C ILE A 57 -2.36 13.98 -1.94
N SER A 58 -1.31 13.69 -2.72
CA SER A 58 -0.86 14.57 -3.80
C SER A 58 -1.89 14.75 -4.93
N ILE A 59 -2.79 13.78 -5.12
CA ILE A 59 -3.83 13.81 -6.14
C ILE A 59 -5.10 14.47 -5.59
N VAL A 60 -5.51 14.10 -4.37
CA VAL A 60 -6.74 14.58 -3.72
C VAL A 60 -6.66 16.05 -3.30
N LYS A 61 -5.46 16.62 -3.10
CA LYS A 61 -5.30 18.08 -2.87
C LYS A 61 -6.02 18.94 -3.90
N SER A 62 -6.06 18.50 -5.17
CA SER A 62 -6.76 19.20 -6.25
C SER A 62 -8.29 19.30 -6.07
N GLN A 63 -8.87 18.41 -5.26
CA GLN A 63 -10.31 18.33 -4.99
C GLN A 63 -10.67 18.89 -3.61
N LEU A 64 -9.71 18.94 -2.68
CA LEU A 64 -9.89 19.60 -1.38
C LEU A 64 -9.89 21.13 -1.51
N HIS A 65 -9.14 21.67 -2.47
CA HIS A 65 -9.12 23.09 -2.80
C HIS A 65 -9.11 23.33 -4.33
N PRO A 66 -10.25 23.09 -5.02
CA PRO A 66 -10.39 23.34 -6.46
C PRO A 66 -10.53 24.83 -6.78
N ASN A 67 -10.26 25.20 -8.03
CA ASN A 67 -10.53 26.56 -8.52
C ASN A 67 -12.01 26.71 -8.90
N CYS A 68 -12.83 27.17 -7.95
CA CYS A 68 -14.28 27.26 -8.14
C CYS A 68 -14.72 28.30 -9.18
N SER A 69 -13.86 29.26 -9.52
CA SER A 69 -14.14 30.26 -10.56
C SER A 69 -14.32 29.62 -11.96
N ALA A 70 -13.80 28.41 -12.15
CA ALA A 70 -13.98 27.65 -13.40
C ALA A 70 -15.33 26.91 -13.46
N LEU A 71 -16.08 26.82 -12.35
CA LEU A 71 -17.33 26.05 -12.26
C LEU A 71 -18.60 26.89 -12.46
N GLY A 72 -18.47 28.21 -12.55
CA GLY A 72 -19.58 29.13 -12.77
C GLY A 72 -19.74 30.19 -11.67
N PRO A 73 -20.78 31.03 -11.75
CA PRO A 73 -21.05 32.06 -10.75
C PRO A 73 -21.36 31.43 -9.39
N ASN A 74 -20.88 32.06 -8.31
CA ASN A 74 -21.09 31.59 -6.94
C ASN A 74 -22.60 31.50 -6.64
N PRO A 75 -23.15 30.29 -6.36
CA PRO A 75 -24.57 30.11 -6.09
C PRO A 75 -25.03 30.79 -4.80
N HIS A 76 -24.11 31.11 -3.90
CA HIS A 76 -24.43 31.71 -2.60
C HIS A 76 -24.49 33.24 -2.59
N ASN A 77 -24.18 33.94 -3.71
CA ASN A 77 -24.27 35.39 -3.95
C ASN A 77 -23.77 36.37 -2.83
N ASP A 78 -23.21 35.84 -1.74
CA ASP A 78 -22.93 36.58 -0.51
C ASP A 78 -21.42 36.89 -0.33
N SER A 79 -20.59 36.60 -1.33
CA SER A 79 -19.20 37.09 -1.38
C SER A 79 -18.52 36.75 -2.70
N ASN A 80 -17.49 37.54 -3.06
CA ASN A 80 -16.48 37.21 -4.07
C ASN A 80 -15.57 36.05 -3.61
N SER A 81 -16.10 35.06 -2.88
CA SER A 81 -15.34 33.88 -2.48
C SER A 81 -15.07 33.01 -3.70
N SER A 82 -13.80 32.68 -3.94
CA SER A 82 -13.36 31.76 -4.98
C SER A 82 -13.25 30.31 -4.51
N THR A 83 -13.62 30.02 -3.25
CA THR A 83 -13.42 28.73 -2.57
C THR A 83 -14.72 28.09 -2.07
N TRP A 84 -15.88 28.58 -2.52
CA TRP A 84 -17.22 28.10 -2.10
C TRP A 84 -17.48 26.61 -2.34
N CYS A 85 -16.70 25.98 -3.22
CA CYS A 85 -16.78 24.56 -3.56
C CYS A 85 -15.66 23.70 -2.94
N SER A 86 -14.80 24.31 -2.11
CA SER A 86 -13.69 23.63 -1.42
C SER A 86 -14.15 22.84 -0.19
N TRP A 87 -13.36 21.85 0.20
CA TRP A 87 -13.64 21.00 1.36
C TRP A 87 -12.99 21.55 2.63
N ALA A 88 -13.78 21.94 3.63
CA ALA A 88 -13.26 22.34 4.93
C ALA A 88 -12.49 21.19 5.61
N PRO A 89 -11.33 21.42 6.25
CA PRO A 89 -10.76 22.72 6.65
C PRO A 89 -9.81 23.35 5.62
N PHE A 90 -9.79 22.87 4.37
CA PHE A 90 -8.87 23.33 3.32
C PHE A 90 -9.48 24.42 2.43
N ASP A 91 -10.57 25.03 2.85
CA ASP A 91 -11.37 26.03 2.14
C ASP A 91 -10.86 27.47 2.29
N GLY A 92 -9.93 27.72 3.22
CA GLY A 92 -9.29 29.02 3.44
C GLY A 92 -8.02 29.27 2.60
N ASP A 93 -7.57 30.52 2.58
CA ASP A 93 -6.36 30.95 1.83
C ASP A 93 -5.07 30.29 2.34
N ASN A 94 -5.06 29.83 3.59
CA ASN A 94 -3.95 29.13 4.23
C ASN A 94 -3.87 27.63 3.88
N TYR A 95 -4.68 27.12 2.94
CA TYR A 95 -4.71 25.69 2.56
C TYR A 95 -3.33 25.09 2.24
N LYS A 96 -2.42 25.88 1.64
CA LYS A 96 -1.05 25.44 1.35
C LYS A 96 -0.26 25.12 2.61
N GLU A 97 -0.43 25.94 3.65
CA GLU A 97 0.18 25.72 4.97
C GLU A 97 -0.43 24.50 5.65
N LEU A 98 -1.74 24.31 5.55
CA LEU A 98 -2.45 23.15 6.09
C LEU A 98 -2.00 21.84 5.44
N PHE A 99 -1.88 21.81 4.11
CA PHE A 99 -1.32 20.68 3.38
C PHE A 99 0.15 20.43 3.74
N GLY A 100 0.93 21.50 3.89
CA GLY A 100 2.30 21.42 4.38
C GLY A 100 2.39 20.82 5.78
N ALA A 101 1.49 21.21 6.68
CA ALA A 101 1.41 20.69 8.04
C ALA A 101 1.08 19.18 8.05
N LEU A 102 0.17 18.71 7.18
CA LEU A 102 -0.15 17.28 7.05
C LEU A 102 1.02 16.44 6.56
N ASP A 103 1.70 16.91 5.51
CA ASP A 103 2.87 16.23 4.96
C ASP A 103 4.02 16.23 5.99
N ASN A 104 4.24 17.36 6.66
CA ASN A 104 5.26 17.49 7.69
C ASN A 104 4.98 16.61 8.91
N ALA A 105 3.74 16.57 9.39
CA ALA A 105 3.34 15.72 10.51
C ALA A 105 3.65 14.24 10.25
N PHE A 106 3.35 13.76 9.05
CA PHE A 106 3.71 12.41 8.61
C PHE A 106 5.24 12.23 8.57
N LEU A 107 5.97 13.14 7.92
CA LEU A 107 7.42 13.01 7.70
C LEU A 107 8.22 13.07 9.01
N VAL A 108 7.86 13.96 9.92
CA VAL A 108 8.50 14.06 11.25
C VAL A 108 8.21 12.83 12.08
N ALA A 109 6.94 12.39 12.13
CA ALA A 109 6.56 11.16 12.82
C ALA A 109 7.29 9.94 12.24
N TYR A 110 7.40 9.86 10.91
CA TYR A 110 8.16 8.83 10.22
C TYR A 110 9.66 8.88 10.58
N ALA A 111 10.27 10.07 10.62
CA ALA A 111 11.68 10.21 10.99
C ALA A 111 11.96 9.75 12.43
N ILE A 112 11.10 10.15 13.38
CA ILE A 112 11.18 9.70 14.78
C ILE A 112 10.98 8.18 14.87
N GLY A 113 9.96 7.67 14.20
CA GLY A 113 9.64 6.25 14.19
C GLY A 113 10.76 5.41 13.57
N MET A 114 11.51 5.90 12.58
CA MET A 114 12.64 5.18 11.99
C MET A 114 13.74 4.89 13.02
N PHE A 115 14.03 5.83 13.93
CA PHE A 115 14.98 5.60 15.02
C PHE A 115 14.50 4.50 15.97
N ILE A 116 13.23 4.57 16.38
CA ILE A 116 12.60 3.59 17.27
C ILE A 116 12.52 2.21 16.59
N SER A 117 12.14 2.19 15.31
CA SER A 117 11.97 0.99 14.51
C SER A 117 13.27 0.21 14.33
N GLY A 118 14.41 0.90 14.26
CA GLY A 118 15.72 0.24 14.28
C GLY A 118 15.93 -0.62 15.53
N ILE A 119 15.57 -0.11 16.72
CA ILE A 119 15.73 -0.82 18.00
C ILE A 119 14.80 -2.05 18.06
N PHE A 120 13.54 -1.91 17.61
CA PHE A 120 12.59 -3.01 17.60
C PHE A 120 12.88 -4.04 16.50
N GLY A 121 13.43 -3.62 15.36
CA GLY A 121 13.78 -4.48 14.24
C GLY A 121 14.84 -5.55 14.59
N GLU A 122 15.68 -5.30 15.59
CA GLU A 122 16.65 -6.28 16.09
C GLU A 122 16.06 -7.27 17.10
N ARG A 123 14.98 -6.89 17.80
CA ARG A 123 14.42 -7.65 18.92
C ARG A 123 13.16 -8.45 18.58
N LEU A 124 12.43 -8.02 17.56
CA LEU A 124 11.20 -8.65 17.12
C LEU A 124 11.41 -9.52 15.89
N PRO A 125 10.67 -10.63 15.74
CA PRO A 125 10.62 -11.36 14.48
C PRO A 125 10.12 -10.45 13.34
N LEU A 126 11.01 -10.14 12.39
CA LEU A 126 10.78 -9.19 11.29
C LEU A 126 9.45 -9.40 10.55
N ARG A 127 9.03 -10.67 10.37
CA ARG A 127 7.77 -11.01 9.71
C ARG A 127 6.55 -10.40 10.39
N TYR A 128 6.46 -10.49 11.72
CA TYR A 128 5.30 -10.02 12.48
C TYR A 128 5.37 -8.51 12.65
N TYR A 129 6.59 -7.98 12.80
CA TYR A 129 6.80 -6.55 12.89
C TYR A 129 6.41 -5.82 11.59
N LEU A 130 6.85 -6.33 10.44
CA LEU A 130 6.47 -5.81 9.12
C LEU A 130 4.97 -5.96 8.86
N SER A 131 4.42 -7.15 9.08
CA SER A 131 3.00 -7.46 8.85
C SER A 131 2.08 -6.56 9.70
N GLY A 132 2.33 -6.46 11.00
CA GLY A 132 1.56 -5.60 11.90
C GLY A 132 1.64 -4.13 11.51
N GLY A 133 2.84 -3.66 11.13
CA GLY A 133 3.04 -2.32 10.61
C GLY A 133 2.26 -2.03 9.34
N MET A 134 2.22 -2.97 8.39
CA MET A 134 1.47 -2.83 7.15
C MET A 134 -0.04 -2.80 7.36
N VAL A 135 -0.57 -3.68 8.22
CA VAL A 135 -1.99 -3.70 8.58
C VAL A 135 -2.41 -2.39 9.26
N LEU A 136 -1.62 -1.91 10.21
CA LEU A 136 -1.87 -0.61 10.86
C LEU A 136 -1.72 0.55 9.88
N SER A 137 -0.75 0.51 8.96
CA SER A 137 -0.60 1.52 7.91
C SER A 137 -1.84 1.56 7.00
N GLY A 138 -2.40 0.39 6.68
CA GLY A 138 -3.65 0.27 5.95
C GLY A 138 -4.84 0.85 6.70
N LEU A 139 -4.93 0.57 8.00
CA LEU A 139 -5.94 1.15 8.88
C LEU A 139 -5.86 2.68 8.90
N PHE A 140 -4.71 3.27 9.20
CA PHE A 140 -4.58 4.73 9.28
C PHE A 140 -4.73 5.42 7.91
N THR A 141 -4.28 4.78 6.83
CA THR A 141 -4.54 5.27 5.47
C THR A 141 -6.05 5.26 5.17
N ALA A 142 -6.76 4.18 5.52
CA ALA A 142 -8.21 4.11 5.35
C ALA A 142 -8.95 5.12 6.23
N LEU A 143 -8.52 5.32 7.49
CA LEU A 143 -9.07 6.34 8.39
C LEU A 143 -8.96 7.73 7.75
N PHE A 144 -7.84 8.09 7.13
CA PHE A 144 -7.74 9.37 6.41
C PHE A 144 -8.85 9.52 5.36
N GLY A 145 -9.12 8.46 4.59
CA GLY A 145 -10.20 8.42 3.60
C GLY A 145 -11.60 8.43 4.20
N LEU A 146 -11.79 7.83 5.38
CA LEU A 146 -13.07 7.84 6.10
C LEU A 146 -13.48 9.23 6.55
N GLY A 147 -12.54 10.18 6.63
CA GLY A 147 -12.85 11.61 6.82
C GLY A 147 -13.85 12.16 5.80
N TYR A 148 -13.84 11.66 4.56
CA TYR A 148 -14.86 11.99 3.55
C TYR A 148 -16.25 11.46 3.93
N PHE A 149 -16.35 10.18 4.28
CA PHE A 149 -17.62 9.51 4.54
C PHE A 149 -18.26 9.91 5.87
N TRP A 150 -17.44 10.34 6.83
CA TRP A 150 -17.87 10.83 8.13
C TRP A 150 -18.03 12.35 8.19
N ASP A 151 -17.88 13.04 7.05
CA ASP A 151 -18.04 14.50 6.95
C ASP A 151 -17.17 15.28 7.96
N ILE A 152 -15.90 14.85 8.09
CA ILE A 152 -14.98 15.43 9.09
C ILE A 152 -14.30 16.66 8.50
N HIS A 153 -14.59 17.81 9.10
CA HIS A 153 -14.01 19.11 8.74
C HIS A 153 -12.99 19.64 9.77
N VAL A 154 -12.45 18.77 10.63
CA VAL A 154 -11.51 19.15 11.69
C VAL A 154 -10.07 18.78 11.30
N LEU A 155 -9.18 19.77 11.16
CA LEU A 155 -7.78 19.55 10.76
C LEU A 155 -7.04 18.56 11.66
N TRP A 156 -7.27 18.65 12.97
CA TRP A 156 -6.60 17.80 13.95
C TRP A 156 -6.84 16.30 13.75
N TYR A 157 -8.00 15.93 13.20
CA TYR A 157 -8.27 14.54 12.82
C TYR A 157 -7.25 14.05 11.80
N PHE A 158 -7.08 14.79 10.70
CA PHE A 158 -6.16 14.44 9.62
C PHE A 158 -4.69 14.45 10.08
N ILE A 159 -4.32 15.39 10.96
CA ILE A 159 -2.98 15.47 11.54
C ILE A 159 -2.67 14.25 12.41
N ILE A 160 -3.56 13.90 13.35
CA ILE A 160 -3.36 12.75 14.25
C ILE A 160 -3.25 11.46 13.44
N VAL A 161 -4.15 11.26 12.46
CA VAL A 161 -4.11 10.11 11.57
C VAL A 161 -2.78 10.06 10.80
N GLN A 162 -2.28 11.18 10.29
CA GLN A 162 -0.98 11.25 9.59
C GLN A 162 0.21 10.96 10.50
N VAL A 163 0.19 11.42 11.76
CA VAL A 163 1.22 11.10 12.75
C VAL A 163 1.24 9.60 13.02
N CYS A 164 0.07 9.00 13.32
CA CYS A 164 -0.04 7.57 13.56
C CYS A 164 0.41 6.76 12.33
N ASN A 165 -0.03 7.17 11.13
CA ASN A 165 0.36 6.53 9.86
C ASN A 165 1.87 6.62 9.65
N GLY A 166 2.46 7.79 9.86
CA GLY A 166 3.91 8.02 9.77
C GLY A 166 4.69 7.08 10.67
N LEU A 167 4.30 6.95 11.94
CA LEU A 167 4.94 6.06 12.91
C LEU A 167 4.89 4.59 12.48
N VAL A 168 3.72 4.08 12.09
CA VAL A 168 3.58 2.65 11.78
C VAL A 168 4.22 2.27 10.45
N GLN A 169 4.30 3.19 9.48
CA GLN A 169 4.94 2.94 8.18
C GLN A 169 6.46 2.78 8.27
N THR A 170 7.08 3.20 9.39
CA THR A 170 8.53 3.06 9.59
C THR A 170 8.99 1.61 9.67
N THR A 171 8.08 0.71 10.07
CA THR A 171 8.31 -0.75 10.14
C THR A 171 8.77 -1.36 8.82
N GLY A 172 8.42 -0.74 7.68
CA GLY A 172 8.76 -1.21 6.35
C GLY A 172 10.26 -1.21 6.07
N TRP A 173 10.93 -0.07 6.31
CA TRP A 173 12.30 0.12 5.82
C TRP A 173 13.33 -0.81 6.45
N PRO A 174 13.51 -0.78 7.78
CA PRO A 174 14.49 -1.61 8.47
C PRO A 174 14.24 -3.11 8.26
N SER A 175 12.98 -3.54 8.30
CA SER A 175 12.60 -4.95 8.17
C SER A 175 12.99 -5.52 6.82
N VAL A 176 12.70 -4.80 5.74
CA VAL A 176 12.94 -5.33 4.39
C VAL A 176 14.40 -5.24 4.01
N VAL A 177 15.11 -4.17 4.37
CA VAL A 177 16.56 -4.08 4.13
C VAL A 177 17.30 -5.23 4.81
N ALA A 178 16.92 -5.56 6.06
CA ALA A 178 17.46 -6.72 6.76
C ALA A 178 17.08 -8.04 6.07
N CYS A 179 15.82 -8.19 5.63
CA CYS A 179 15.35 -9.39 4.95
C CYS A 179 16.11 -9.63 3.62
N VAL A 180 16.18 -8.63 2.74
CA VAL A 180 16.88 -8.74 1.45
C VAL A 180 18.40 -8.88 1.65
N GLY A 181 18.98 -8.17 2.62
CA GLY A 181 20.40 -8.27 2.97
C GLY A 181 20.83 -9.67 3.37
N ASN A 182 19.98 -10.40 4.10
CA ASN A 182 20.28 -11.77 4.55
C ASN A 182 20.21 -12.80 3.40
N TRP A 183 19.37 -12.56 2.39
CA TRP A 183 19.14 -13.54 1.31
C TRP A 183 20.04 -13.36 0.09
N PHE A 184 20.61 -12.17 -0.14
CA PHE A 184 21.37 -11.85 -1.35
C PHE A 184 22.82 -11.39 -1.05
N GLY A 185 23.80 -12.27 -1.34
CA GLY A 185 25.24 -12.01 -1.20
C GLY A 185 25.86 -11.09 -2.27
N LYS A 186 27.18 -10.90 -2.23
CA LYS A 186 27.92 -9.79 -2.90
C LYS A 186 27.94 -9.80 -4.45
N GLY A 187 27.77 -10.96 -5.12
CA GLY A 187 28.11 -11.09 -6.55
C GLY A 187 27.11 -10.55 -7.59
N LYS A 188 25.81 -10.48 -7.28
CA LYS A 188 24.74 -9.98 -8.21
C LYS A 188 23.80 -8.96 -7.56
N ARG A 189 24.21 -8.38 -6.44
CA ARG A 189 23.37 -7.52 -5.59
C ARG A 189 22.89 -6.26 -6.29
N GLY A 190 23.71 -5.65 -7.14
CA GLY A 190 23.38 -4.40 -7.84
C GLY A 190 22.16 -4.51 -8.74
N LEU A 191 22.11 -5.50 -9.64
CA LEU A 191 20.97 -5.72 -10.52
C LEU A 191 19.69 -6.07 -9.74
N ILE A 192 19.82 -6.96 -8.75
CA ILE A 192 18.69 -7.40 -7.92
C ILE A 192 18.11 -6.25 -7.11
N MET A 193 18.96 -5.45 -6.48
CA MET A 193 18.52 -4.26 -5.74
C MET A 193 17.98 -3.18 -6.68
N GLY A 194 18.51 -3.04 -7.89
CA GLY A 194 18.00 -2.11 -8.90
C GLY A 194 16.58 -2.46 -9.34
N ILE A 195 16.33 -3.74 -9.66
CA ILE A 195 14.98 -4.24 -9.96
C ILE A 195 14.07 -4.08 -8.74
N TRP A 196 14.55 -4.46 -7.56
CA TRP A 196 13.77 -4.35 -6.34
C TRP A 196 13.34 -2.90 -6.08
N ASN A 197 14.26 -1.93 -6.14
CA ASN A 197 14.01 -0.51 -5.88
C ASN A 197 12.99 0.14 -6.85
N SER A 198 12.74 -0.49 -8.01
CA SER A 198 11.65 -0.07 -8.91
C SER A 198 10.26 -0.17 -8.28
N HIS A 199 10.12 -0.85 -7.14
CA HIS A 199 8.91 -0.86 -6.30
C HIS A 199 8.38 0.55 -6.05
N THR A 200 9.27 1.54 -5.95
CA THR A 200 8.94 2.95 -5.67
C THR A 200 8.14 3.53 -6.82
N SER A 201 8.66 3.39 -8.04
CA SER A 201 7.99 3.88 -9.24
C SER A 201 6.68 3.15 -9.48
N VAL A 202 6.67 1.81 -9.36
CA VAL A 202 5.44 1.01 -9.52
C VAL A 202 4.38 1.42 -8.51
N GLY A 203 4.75 1.55 -7.23
CA GLY A 203 3.83 1.98 -6.18
C GLY A 203 3.30 3.38 -6.42
N ASN A 204 4.15 4.32 -6.84
CA ASN A 204 3.72 5.67 -7.16
C ASN A 204 2.74 5.73 -8.34
N ILE A 205 3.00 4.97 -9.41
CA ILE A 205 2.11 4.89 -10.57
C ILE A 205 0.76 4.31 -10.16
N LEU A 206 0.75 3.18 -9.46
CA LEU A 206 -0.49 2.55 -9.00
C LEU A 206 -1.26 3.44 -8.03
N GLY A 207 -0.59 4.12 -7.11
CA GLY A 207 -1.21 5.07 -6.19
C GLY A 207 -1.87 6.24 -6.91
N SER A 208 -1.22 6.80 -7.93
CA SER A 208 -1.80 7.85 -8.75
C SER A 208 -2.99 7.37 -9.57
N LEU A 209 -2.90 6.17 -10.17
CA LEU A 209 -4.00 5.59 -10.96
C LEU A 209 -5.23 5.31 -10.11
N ILE A 210 -5.06 4.65 -8.95
CA ILE A 210 -6.16 4.33 -8.04
C ILE A 210 -6.80 5.61 -7.50
N ALA A 211 -5.99 6.59 -7.08
CA ALA A 211 -6.52 7.86 -6.62
C ALA A 211 -7.26 8.60 -7.75
N GLY A 212 -6.75 8.57 -8.97
CA GLY A 212 -7.36 9.22 -10.13
C GLY A 212 -8.75 8.69 -10.49
N VAL A 213 -9.06 7.42 -10.18
CA VAL A 213 -10.41 6.85 -10.41
C VAL A 213 -11.46 7.50 -9.52
N TRP A 214 -11.11 7.79 -8.25
CA TRP A 214 -12.08 8.20 -7.23
C TRP A 214 -12.00 9.67 -6.86
N VAL A 215 -10.94 10.38 -7.27
CA VAL A 215 -10.66 11.75 -6.83
C VAL A 215 -11.84 12.70 -7.07
N SER A 216 -12.52 12.61 -8.22
CA SER A 216 -13.62 13.51 -8.59
C SER A 216 -15.00 13.10 -8.05
N SER A 217 -15.17 11.89 -7.54
CA SER A 217 -16.46 11.37 -7.08
C SER A 217 -16.49 11.23 -5.56
N ALA A 218 -15.70 10.30 -5.03
CA ALA A 218 -15.58 10.01 -3.61
C ALA A 218 -14.09 9.94 -3.26
N TRP A 219 -13.47 11.10 -3.06
CA TRP A 219 -12.03 11.19 -2.83
C TRP A 219 -11.55 10.37 -1.63
N GLY A 220 -12.44 10.06 -0.67
CA GLY A 220 -12.15 9.13 0.43
C GLY A 220 -11.72 7.73 -0.05
N LEU A 221 -12.29 7.22 -1.14
CA LEU A 221 -11.92 5.92 -1.72
C LEU A 221 -10.49 5.92 -2.29
N SER A 222 -9.96 7.08 -2.68
CA SER A 222 -8.57 7.24 -3.08
C SER A 222 -7.60 6.85 -1.97
N PHE A 223 -8.04 6.78 -0.71
CA PHE A 223 -7.25 6.34 0.44
C PHE A 223 -7.69 4.97 0.97
N VAL A 224 -9.00 4.72 1.04
CA VAL A 224 -9.54 3.44 1.56
C VAL A 224 -9.06 2.27 0.71
N VAL A 225 -9.10 2.38 -0.63
CA VAL A 225 -8.66 1.29 -1.52
C VAL A 225 -7.16 0.98 -1.35
N PRO A 226 -6.26 1.98 -1.41
CA PRO A 226 -4.86 1.79 -1.01
C PRO A 226 -4.65 1.19 0.38
N GLY A 227 -5.45 1.62 1.36
CA GLY A 227 -5.40 1.12 2.73
C GLY A 227 -5.73 -0.37 2.83
N ILE A 228 -6.75 -0.83 2.10
CA ILE A 228 -7.11 -2.25 2.01
C ILE A 228 -5.99 -3.03 1.32
N ILE A 229 -5.41 -2.51 0.25
CA ILE A 229 -4.34 -3.18 -0.49
C ILE A 229 -3.11 -3.40 0.40
N ILE A 230 -2.62 -2.37 1.08
CA ILE A 230 -1.44 -2.53 1.97
C ILE A 230 -1.73 -3.47 3.14
N ALA A 231 -2.93 -3.43 3.72
CA ALA A 231 -3.31 -4.37 4.78
C ALA A 231 -3.36 -5.82 4.27
N ALA A 232 -3.95 -6.05 3.10
CA ALA A 232 -4.02 -7.37 2.47
C ALA A 232 -2.62 -7.92 2.13
N VAL A 233 -1.74 -7.07 1.58
CA VAL A 233 -0.33 -7.45 1.31
C VAL A 233 0.43 -7.71 2.62
N GLY A 234 0.10 -7.01 3.70
CA GLY A 234 0.68 -7.27 5.02
C GLY A 234 0.30 -8.62 5.61
N ILE A 235 -0.82 -9.22 5.19
CA ILE A 235 -1.29 -10.53 5.66
C ILE A 235 -0.68 -11.70 4.84
N LEU A 236 -0.34 -11.45 3.58
CA LEU A 236 0.28 -12.42 2.65
C LEU A 236 1.69 -12.85 3.08
#